data_AF-A0AAJ1JLN0-F1
#
_entry.id   AF-A0AAJ1JLN0-F1
#
_cell.length_a   1.000
_cell.length_b   1.000
_cell.length_c   1.000
_cell.angle_alpha   90.00
_cell.angle_beta   90.00
_cell.angle_gamma   90.00
#
_symmetry.space_group_name_H-M   'P 1'
#
loop_
_entity.id
_entity.type
_entity.pdbx_description
1 polymer ?
#
loop_
_entity_poly.entity_id
_entity_poly.type
_entity_poly.pdbx_seq_one_letter_code
_entity_poly.pdbx_strand_id
1 'polypeptide(L)'
;FNSLHHPVHAATGSKVLNGENDTDFIIEGAYPLVWSRIYQSRNQRESRLGRGWAMPFDVSLEIESTGKGLENENIYYHDASGRR
;
A
#
# COMPACT_ATOMS: atom_id res chain seq x y z
N PHE A 1 10.23 -6.61 -4.38
CA PHE A 1 9.96 -7.98 -4.85
C PHE A 1 8.94 -7.88 -5.96
N ASN A 2 9.22 -8.43 -7.13
CA ASN A 2 8.27 -8.43 -8.24
C ASN A 2 7.37 -9.68 -8.10
N SER A 3 6.04 -9.50 -8.04
CA SER A 3 5.07 -10.59 -7.80
C SER A 3 4.85 -11.47 -9.04
N LEU A 4 5.43 -11.12 -10.19
CA LEU A 4 5.08 -11.58 -11.55
C LEU A 4 4.73 -13.08 -11.67
N HIS A 5 5.37 -13.97 -10.88
CA HIS A 5 5.00 -15.40 -10.78
C HIS A 5 5.14 -16.01 -9.37
N HIS A 6 5.54 -15.21 -8.38
CA HIS A 6 5.83 -15.68 -7.03
C HIS A 6 5.27 -14.65 -6.04
N PRO A 7 3.96 -14.66 -5.80
CA PRO A 7 3.34 -13.65 -4.95
C PRO A 7 3.75 -13.84 -3.48
N VAL A 8 4.50 -14.90 -3.12
CA VAL A 8 4.95 -15.15 -1.75
C VAL A 8 6.42 -14.77 -1.61
N HIS A 9 6.68 -13.84 -0.69
CA HIS A 9 8.04 -13.49 -0.30
C HIS A 9 8.69 -14.63 0.51
N ALA A 10 9.73 -15.25 -0.04
CA ALA A 10 10.31 -16.47 0.52
C ALA A 10 10.80 -16.32 1.97
N ALA A 11 11.43 -15.18 2.33
CA ALA A 11 12.00 -15.02 3.66
C ALA A 11 10.98 -14.69 4.77
N THR A 12 9.79 -14.18 4.42
CA THR A 12 8.77 -13.77 5.42
C THR A 12 7.45 -14.53 5.29
N GLY A 13 7.27 -15.30 4.22
CA GLY A 13 6.01 -15.96 3.88
C GLY A 13 4.88 -15.00 3.49
N SER A 14 5.16 -13.69 3.32
CA SER A 14 4.10 -12.72 3.04
C SER A 14 3.65 -12.78 1.59
N LYS A 15 2.33 -12.77 1.37
CA LYS A 15 1.76 -12.64 0.03
C LYS A 15 1.71 -11.17 -0.39
N VAL A 16 2.19 -10.86 -1.58
CA VAL A 16 2.31 -9.54 -2.20
C VAL A 16 1.74 -9.60 -3.62
N LEU A 17 0.81 -8.71 -3.93
CA LEU A 17 0.29 -8.48 -5.29
C LEU A 17 0.44 -6.98 -5.57
N ASN A 18 1.36 -6.61 -6.44
CA ASN A 18 1.65 -5.23 -6.84
C ASN A 18 2.50 -5.16 -8.12
N GLY A 19 2.58 -6.26 -8.87
CA GLY A 19 3.38 -6.36 -10.08
C GLY A 19 2.59 -5.97 -11.32
N GLU A 20 3.25 -5.95 -12.46
CA GLU A 20 2.65 -5.55 -13.74
C GLU A 20 1.45 -6.43 -14.14
N ASN A 21 1.49 -7.72 -13.77
CA ASN A 21 0.40 -8.67 -13.99
C ASN A 21 -0.80 -8.47 -13.04
N ASP A 22 -0.68 -7.63 -12.01
CA ASP A 22 -1.76 -7.32 -11.05
C ASP A 22 -2.57 -6.07 -11.48
N THR A 23 -2.46 -5.66 -12.74
CA THR A 23 -3.25 -4.57 -13.34
C THR A 23 -4.72 -4.98 -13.45
N ASP A 24 -5.62 -4.18 -12.87
CA ASP A 24 -7.06 -4.44 -12.93
C ASP A 24 -7.64 -3.98 -14.29
N PHE A 25 -7.27 -2.77 -14.75
CA PHE A 25 -7.70 -2.22 -16.04
C PHE A 25 -6.81 -1.06 -16.49
N ILE A 26 -6.93 -0.72 -17.78
CA ILE A 26 -6.31 0.45 -18.39
C ILE A 26 -7.42 1.33 -18.99
N ILE A 27 -7.39 2.62 -18.67
CA ILE A 27 -8.22 3.61 -19.36
C ILE A 27 -7.35 4.30 -20.40
N GLU A 28 -7.66 4.07 -21.67
CA GLU A 28 -6.92 4.63 -22.81
C GLU A 28 -7.05 6.16 -22.89
N GLY A 29 -5.99 6.81 -23.38
CA GLY A 29 -5.91 8.26 -23.53
C GLY A 29 -4.51 8.71 -23.92
N ALA A 30 -4.29 10.03 -24.04
CA ALA A 30 -2.94 10.57 -24.31
C ALA A 30 -1.92 10.17 -23.22
N TYR A 31 -2.41 10.01 -21.99
CA TYR A 31 -1.68 9.42 -20.86
C TYR A 31 -2.56 8.31 -20.28
N PRO A 32 -2.33 7.03 -20.65
CA PRO A 32 -3.15 5.92 -20.17
C PRO A 32 -3.14 5.83 -18.65
N LEU A 33 -4.33 5.73 -18.04
CA LEU A 33 -4.44 5.44 -16.62
C LEU A 33 -4.34 3.92 -16.42
N VAL A 34 -3.18 3.47 -15.97
CA VAL A 34 -2.96 2.08 -15.56
C VAL A 34 -3.42 1.95 -14.10
N TRP A 35 -4.46 1.17 -13.87
CA TRP A 35 -5.02 0.97 -12.55
C TRP A 35 -4.75 -0.43 -12.01
N SER A 36 -4.32 -0.49 -10.75
CA SER A 36 -4.09 -1.73 -10.01
C SER A 36 -4.45 -1.56 -8.55
N ARG A 37 -4.67 -2.67 -7.86
CA ARG A 37 -4.75 -2.74 -6.40
C ARG A 37 -3.49 -3.37 -5.85
N ILE A 38 -3.09 -2.90 -4.67
CA ILE A 38 -1.96 -3.48 -3.93
C ILE A 38 -2.53 -4.40 -2.86
N TYR A 39 -2.00 -5.62 -2.75
CA TYR A 39 -2.26 -6.52 -1.63
C TYR A 39 -0.97 -6.90 -0.93
N GLN A 40 -0.97 -6.81 0.40
CA GLN A 40 0.12 -7.26 1.26
C GLN A 40 -0.47 -7.98 2.48
N SER A 41 -0.29 -9.30 2.60
CA SER A 41 -0.93 -10.09 3.68
C SER A 41 -0.49 -9.71 5.09
N ARG A 42 0.67 -9.05 5.22
CA ARG A 42 1.20 -8.54 6.49
C ARG A 42 0.79 -7.11 6.79
N ASN A 43 0.21 -6.39 5.82
CA ASN A 43 -0.30 -5.04 6.06
C ASN A 43 -1.61 -5.17 6.86
N GLN A 44 -1.56 -4.73 8.12
CA GLN A 44 -2.70 -4.79 9.04
C GLN A 44 -3.62 -3.57 8.93
N ARG A 45 -3.25 -2.59 8.12
CA ARG A 45 -3.99 -1.35 7.96
C ARG A 45 -5.28 -1.60 7.18
N GLU A 46 -6.34 -0.92 7.61
CA GLU A 46 -7.60 -0.87 6.88
C GLU A 46 -7.55 0.27 5.86
N SER A 47 -7.80 -0.07 4.60
CA SER A 47 -8.04 0.90 3.53
C SER A 47 -9.52 0.94 3.17
N ARG A 48 -9.87 1.73 2.15
CA ARG A 48 -11.23 1.70 1.58
C ARG A 48 -11.59 0.36 0.94
N LEU A 49 -10.59 -0.48 0.65
CA LEU A 49 -10.75 -1.82 0.08
C LEU A 49 -10.68 -2.94 1.13
N GLY A 50 -10.52 -2.59 2.40
CA GLY A 50 -10.36 -3.54 3.50
C GLY A 50 -8.92 -3.96 3.79
N ARG A 51 -8.74 -4.78 4.82
CA ARG A 51 -7.43 -5.10 5.40
C ARG A 51 -6.45 -5.68 4.40
N GLY A 52 -5.26 -5.10 4.36
CA GLY A 52 -4.16 -5.57 3.53
C GLY A 52 -4.31 -5.26 2.05
N TRP A 53 -5.44 -4.70 1.63
CA TRP A 53 -5.64 -4.10 0.31
C TRP A 53 -5.38 -2.60 0.37
N ALA A 54 -4.90 -2.01 -0.71
CA ALA A 54 -4.72 -0.57 -0.84
C ALA A 54 -4.84 -0.11 -2.30
N MET A 55 -5.25 1.13 -2.49
CA MET A 55 -5.10 1.84 -3.76
C MET A 55 -3.64 2.30 -3.95
N PRO A 56 -3.15 2.51 -5.19
CA PRO A 56 -1.79 3.01 -5.44
C PRO A 56 -1.49 4.37 -4.80
N PHE A 57 -2.53 5.13 -4.48
CA PHE A 57 -2.48 6.46 -3.86
C PHE A 57 -3.04 6.47 -2.43
N ASP A 58 -3.26 5.31 -1.81
CA ASP A 58 -3.64 5.24 -0.39
C ASP A 58 -2.43 5.58 0.48
N VAL A 59 -2.23 6.86 0.76
CA VAL A 59 -1.18 7.37 1.65
C VAL A 59 -1.80 8.00 2.87
N SER A 60 -1.11 7.97 4.00
CA SER A 60 -1.65 8.56 5.24
C SER A 60 -0.56 9.03 6.19
N LEU A 61 -0.95 9.93 7.08
CA LEU A 61 -0.12 10.35 8.21
C LEU A 61 -0.69 9.72 9.48
N GLU A 62 0.19 9.16 10.30
CA GLU A 62 -0.12 8.72 11.65
C GLU A 62 0.56 9.68 12.63
N ILE A 63 -0.22 10.27 13.52
CA ILE A 63 0.28 11.17 14.56
C ILE A 63 0.24 10.38 15.86
N GLU A 64 1.41 10.08 16.39
CA GLU A 64 1.53 9.44 17.71
C GLU A 64 1.40 10.53 18.78
N SER A 65 0.26 10.54 19.48
CA SER A 65 0.03 11.57 20.48
C SER A 65 0.83 11.35 21.76
N THR A 66 1.64 12.34 22.10
CA THR A 66 2.44 12.50 23.31
C THR A 66 1.74 13.40 24.33
N GLY A 67 0.62 14.03 23.95
CA GLY A 67 -0.17 14.91 24.81
C GLY A 67 0.42 16.32 24.99
N LYS A 68 1.43 16.70 24.19
CA LYS A 68 2.20 17.95 24.33
C LYS A 68 1.98 18.97 23.20
N GLY A 69 0.97 18.78 22.36
CA GLY A 69 0.70 19.64 21.20
C GLY A 69 1.38 19.12 19.92
N LEU A 70 0.81 19.48 18.76
CA LEU A 70 1.19 18.97 17.43
C LEU A 70 2.68 19.17 17.09
N GLU A 71 3.29 20.23 17.62
CA GLU A 71 4.70 20.56 17.43
C GLU A 71 5.68 19.58 18.11
N ASN A 72 5.18 18.76 19.04
CA ASN A 72 5.95 17.77 19.80
C ASN A 72 5.55 16.33 19.46
N GLU A 73 4.71 16.11 18.45
CA GLU A 73 4.25 14.77 18.07
C GLU A 73 5.16 14.12 17.03
N ASN A 74 5.33 12.80 17.15
CA ASN A 74 5.93 12.03 16.07
C ASN A 74 4.90 11.86 14.95
N ILE A 75 5.28 12.24 13.73
CA ILE A 75 4.46 12.08 12.54
C ILE A 75 5.11 11.02 11.66
N TYR A 76 4.39 9.92 11.42
CA TYR A 76 4.81 8.85 10.53
C TYR A 76 4.05 8.94 9.22
N TYR A 77 4.79 8.89 8.11
CA TYR A 77 4.20 8.79 6.78
C TYR A 77 4.06 7.32 6.39
N HIS A 78 2.86 6.92 6.00
CA HIS A 78 2.59 5.61 5.45
C HIS A 78 2.44 5.70 3.94
N ASP A 79 3.27 4.96 3.21
CA ASP A 79 3.10 4.78 1.77
C ASP A 79 1.97 3.75 1.47
N ALA A 80 1.62 3.60 0.19
CA ALA A 80 0.55 2.69 -0.26
C ALA A 80 0.77 1.20 0.08
N SER A 81 2.00 0.81 0.42
CA SER A 81 2.28 -0.55 0.89
C SER A 81 2.00 -0.74 2.40
N GLY A 82 1.66 0.35 3.11
CA GLY A 82 1.52 0.37 4.56
C GLY A 82 2.85 0.41 5.30
N ARG A 83 3.94 0.79 4.62
CA ARG A 83 5.25 0.98 5.23
C ARG A 83 5.32 2.39 5.83
N ARG A 84 5.67 2.43 7.13
CA ARG A 84 6.02 3.63 7.90
C ARG A 84 7.43 4.14 7.60
#